data_AF-A0A5B8MZ95-F1
#
_entry.id   AF-A0A5B8MZ95-F1
#
_cell.length_a   1.000
_cell.length_b   1.000
_cell.length_c   1.000
_cell.angle_alpha   90.00
_cell.angle_beta   90.00
_cell.angle_gamma   90.00
#
_symmetry.space_group_name_H-M   'P 1'
#
loop_
_entity.id
_entity.type
_entity.pdbx_description
1 polymer ?
#
loop_
_entity_poly.entity_id
_entity_poly.type
_entity_poly.pdbx_seq_one_letter_code
_entity_poly.pdbx_strand_id
1 'polypeptide(L)'
;MSSREDGLVTKVEADFAAILPHCSYSWEESVRAFDDVNDAVDSDLIVVMDRFDHAEVLKEIAAYDNIYPGGHYALKVRRLAGFKTCCETHCAVRGLGGGGGREAEDPHDLDISDPFYASSIAGGTTDEELLEARALLYSEVSESCEGLIHFLAQLQETAVHRGVSLAEEVTENLRVNDLAIGQEGAFARNPSLLRSLAARRQQSKHRGYWLDMDNVERELVAWVEKNDRSLGVMPLMQDIKDSGEYMLFHSITKYHGGKGSVAKRLGWTLEKRVGRGFWHVKENIQRALDPYLDCTEDENGVECTIPTKSSLIEKGRQDLVGAIDRLGGFKTVARDLNLKMRNPGRKALYPDLQDWDAYKQKLELWMLANDERALAEGRMPKMARLFSEGALDLYFATKKYHGGCKKVAEKMGWRRRRS
;
A
#
# COMPACT_ATOMS: atom_id res chain seq x y z
N MET A 1 -16.51 38.72 -24.48
CA MET A 1 -15.87 38.07 -23.31
C MET A 1 -15.91 39.01 -22.10
N SER A 2 -15.64 40.31 -22.26
CA SER A 2 -15.78 41.34 -21.20
C SER A 2 -17.13 41.43 -20.47
N SER A 3 -18.28 41.07 -21.08
CA SER A 3 -19.59 41.15 -20.41
C SER A 3 -19.93 39.96 -19.49
N ARG A 4 -19.09 38.91 -19.46
CA ARG A 4 -19.32 37.71 -18.63
C ARG A 4 -18.51 37.74 -17.32
N GLU A 5 -17.41 38.49 -17.30
CA GLU A 5 -16.51 38.66 -16.14
C GLU A 5 -17.06 39.67 -15.13
N ASP A 6 -17.62 40.80 -15.58
CA ASP A 6 -18.23 41.82 -14.71
C ASP A 6 -19.42 41.26 -13.89
N GLY A 7 -20.15 40.30 -14.45
CA GLY A 7 -21.27 39.64 -13.79
C GLY A 7 -20.86 38.61 -12.73
N LEU A 8 -19.63 38.11 -12.76
CA LEU A 8 -19.12 37.19 -11.75
C LEU A 8 -18.67 37.96 -10.51
N VAL A 9 -17.90 39.04 -10.68
CA VAL A 9 -17.39 39.87 -9.57
C VAL A 9 -18.53 40.48 -8.76
N THR A 10 -19.54 41.06 -9.42
CA THR A 10 -20.71 41.62 -8.72
C THR A 10 -21.56 40.55 -8.02
N LYS A 11 -21.58 39.32 -8.53
CA LYS A 11 -22.28 38.22 -7.90
C LYS A 11 -21.54 37.71 -6.66
N VAL A 12 -20.20 37.64 -6.69
CA VAL A 12 -19.38 37.29 -5.51
C VAL A 12 -19.60 38.31 -4.38
N GLU A 13 -19.59 39.61 -4.67
CA GLU A 13 -19.82 40.63 -3.65
C GLU A 13 -21.25 40.60 -3.08
N ALA A 14 -22.25 40.33 -3.92
CA ALA A 14 -23.64 40.20 -3.49
C ALA A 14 -23.88 38.91 -2.66
N ASP A 15 -23.27 37.79 -3.05
CA ASP A 15 -23.37 36.51 -2.33
C ASP A 15 -22.61 36.56 -0.99
N PHE A 16 -21.46 37.23 -0.92
CA PHE A 16 -20.78 37.53 0.34
C PHE A 16 -21.66 38.35 1.29
N ALA A 17 -22.31 39.39 0.78
CA ALA A 17 -23.22 40.22 1.59
C ALA A 17 -24.49 39.48 2.05
N ALA A 18 -24.91 38.44 1.32
CA ALA A 18 -26.09 37.62 1.64
C ALA A 18 -25.79 36.46 2.61
N ILE A 19 -24.55 35.95 2.65
CA ILE A 19 -24.12 34.88 3.58
C ILE A 19 -23.77 35.46 4.96
N LEU A 20 -23.24 36.69 5.01
CA LEU A 20 -22.78 37.35 6.23
C LEU A 20 -23.83 37.88 7.23
N PRO A 21 -25.14 38.06 6.96
CA PRO A 21 -26.07 38.58 7.97
C PRO A 21 -26.28 37.63 9.16
N HIS A 22 -25.86 36.37 9.04
CA HIS A 22 -25.99 35.34 10.07
C HIS A 22 -24.67 34.82 10.64
N CYS A 23 -23.52 35.30 10.15
CA CYS A 23 -22.21 35.00 10.74
C CYS A 23 -21.73 36.21 11.54
N SER A 24 -22.01 36.23 12.84
CA SER A 24 -21.49 37.24 13.77
C SER A 24 -19.99 37.10 14.08
N TYR A 25 -19.26 36.26 13.35
CA TYR A 25 -17.83 36.04 13.55
C TYR A 25 -17.06 37.00 12.64
N SER A 26 -16.23 37.87 13.23
CA SER A 26 -15.17 38.51 12.46
C SER A 26 -14.23 37.41 11.95
N TRP A 27 -13.74 37.54 10.73
CA TRP A 27 -12.78 36.57 10.16
C TRP A 27 -11.50 36.46 11.01
N GLU A 28 -11.17 37.51 11.76
CA GLU A 28 -10.05 37.54 12.71
C GLU A 28 -10.26 36.58 13.90
N GLU A 29 -11.52 36.29 14.26
CA GLU A 29 -11.87 35.32 15.31
C GLU A 29 -12.10 33.91 14.76
N SER A 30 -12.19 33.73 13.43
CA SER A 30 -12.47 32.43 12.79
C SER A 30 -11.23 31.71 12.25
N VAL A 31 -10.09 32.41 12.10
CA VAL A 31 -8.82 31.79 11.74
C VAL A 31 -8.22 31.12 12.98
N ARG A 32 -8.05 29.80 12.92
CA ARG A 32 -7.36 29.02 13.95
C ARG A 32 -6.38 28.04 13.33
N ALA A 33 -5.39 27.63 14.11
CA ALA A 33 -4.55 26.50 13.74
C ALA A 33 -5.36 25.21 13.68
N PHE A 34 -4.92 24.29 12.82
CA PHE A 34 -5.42 22.93 12.77
C PHE A 34 -5.13 22.22 14.10
N ASP A 35 -6.18 21.71 14.75
CA ASP A 35 -6.10 20.92 15.98
C ASP A 35 -6.19 19.45 15.60
N ASP A 36 -5.04 18.81 15.51
CA ASP A 36 -4.90 17.47 14.94
C ASP A 36 -5.70 16.39 15.67
N VAL A 37 -6.00 16.59 16.97
CA VAL A 37 -6.81 15.66 17.76
C VAL A 37 -8.29 15.91 17.52
N ASN A 38 -8.76 17.13 17.79
CA ASN A 38 -10.18 17.42 17.76
C ASN A 38 -10.71 17.43 16.33
N ASP A 39 -9.98 18.01 15.38
CA ASP A 39 -10.42 18.07 13.98
C ASP A 39 -10.48 16.69 13.33
N ALA A 40 -9.56 15.78 13.66
CA ALA A 40 -9.56 14.42 13.13
C ALA A 40 -10.71 13.55 13.70
N VAL A 41 -11.05 13.77 14.97
CA VAL A 41 -12.11 13.02 15.65
C VAL A 41 -13.49 13.57 15.25
N ASP A 42 -13.67 14.88 15.29
CA ASP A 42 -14.97 15.53 15.15
C ASP A 42 -15.40 15.72 13.69
N SER A 43 -14.45 15.66 12.74
CA SER A 43 -14.75 15.77 11.31
C SER A 43 -14.87 14.40 10.65
N ASP A 44 -15.91 14.22 9.82
CA ASP A 44 -16.05 13.03 8.97
C ASP A 44 -15.15 13.09 7.72
N LEU A 45 -14.85 14.31 7.27
CA LEU A 45 -14.02 14.61 6.09
C LEU A 45 -13.20 15.86 6.38
N ILE A 46 -11.90 15.82 6.11
CA ILE A 46 -11.00 16.97 6.19
C ILE A 46 -10.56 17.30 4.77
N VAL A 47 -10.83 18.52 4.34
CA VAL A 47 -10.48 18.97 2.99
C VAL A 47 -9.37 20.00 3.05
N VAL A 48 -8.34 19.82 2.24
CA VAL A 48 -7.16 20.69 2.15
C VAL A 48 -7.00 21.25 0.73
N MET A 49 -6.23 22.33 0.56
CA MET A 49 -6.16 23.05 -0.71
C MET A 49 -5.12 22.44 -1.66
N ASP A 50 -3.95 22.08 -1.15
CA ASP A 50 -2.86 21.56 -1.97
C ASP A 50 -2.20 20.30 -1.38
N ARG A 51 -1.20 19.78 -2.08
CA ARG A 51 -0.40 18.62 -1.65
C ARG A 51 0.45 18.86 -0.41
N PHE A 52 0.86 20.10 -0.14
CA PHE A 52 1.71 20.41 1.01
C PHE A 52 0.87 20.40 2.28
N ASP A 53 -0.28 21.07 2.27
CA ASP A 53 -1.30 20.98 3.32
C ASP A 53 -1.68 19.52 3.55
N HIS A 54 -1.92 18.77 2.47
CA HIS A 54 -2.25 17.35 2.54
C HIS A 54 -1.18 16.54 3.25
N ALA A 55 0.09 16.71 2.87
CA ALA A 55 1.20 16.00 3.48
C ALA A 55 1.41 16.39 4.96
N GLU A 56 1.23 17.65 5.32
CA GLU A 56 1.35 18.13 6.70
C GLU A 56 0.23 17.58 7.59
N VAL A 57 -1.03 17.72 7.15
CA VAL A 57 -2.19 17.19 7.87
C VAL A 57 -2.11 15.67 7.99
N LEU A 58 -1.77 14.96 6.90
CA LEU A 58 -1.59 13.51 6.94
C LEU A 58 -0.51 13.09 7.91
N LYS A 59 0.61 13.81 7.98
CA LYS A 59 1.72 13.46 8.88
C LYS A 59 1.30 13.50 10.36
N GLU A 60 0.49 14.49 10.74
CA GLU A 60 0.00 14.60 12.12
C GLU A 60 -1.10 13.55 12.38
N ILE A 61 -2.07 13.42 11.47
CA ILE A 61 -3.22 12.53 11.65
C ILE A 61 -2.85 11.04 11.58
N ALA A 62 -1.90 10.66 10.71
CA ALA A 62 -1.43 9.28 10.56
C ALA A 62 -0.88 8.67 11.86
N ALA A 63 -0.45 9.50 12.82
CA ALA A 63 -0.01 9.02 14.12
C ALA A 63 -1.19 8.36 14.88
N TYR A 64 -2.39 8.91 14.76
CA TYR A 64 -3.59 8.39 15.44
C TYR A 64 -4.08 7.08 14.87
N ASP A 65 -3.88 6.81 13.58
CA ASP A 65 -4.19 5.50 12.98
C ASP A 65 -3.35 4.37 13.58
N ASN A 66 -2.17 4.67 14.13
CA ASN A 66 -1.38 3.66 14.83
C ASN A 66 -1.89 3.42 16.26
N ILE A 67 -2.49 4.44 16.89
CA ILE A 67 -3.06 4.36 18.23
C ILE A 67 -4.42 3.63 18.17
N TYR A 68 -5.23 3.95 17.16
CA TYR A 68 -6.54 3.35 16.93
C TYR A 68 -6.67 2.88 15.47
N PRO A 69 -6.20 1.65 15.16
CA PRO A 69 -6.18 1.11 13.78
C PRO A 69 -7.52 1.04 13.06
N GLY A 70 -8.64 1.11 13.80
CA GLY A 70 -9.99 1.14 13.24
C GLY A 70 -10.54 2.54 12.95
N GLY A 71 -9.83 3.61 13.33
CA GLY A 71 -10.29 4.99 13.18
C GLY A 71 -10.17 5.52 11.75
N HIS A 72 -9.15 5.06 11.03
CA HIS A 72 -8.87 5.44 9.64
C HIS A 72 -8.85 6.96 9.41
N TYR A 73 -8.29 7.72 10.34
CA TYR A 73 -8.25 9.16 10.32
C TYR A 73 -7.50 9.69 9.09
N ALA A 74 -6.41 9.03 8.65
CA ALA A 74 -5.72 9.44 7.43
C ALA A 74 -6.58 9.28 6.16
N LEU A 75 -7.55 8.35 6.18
CA LEU A 75 -8.49 8.20 5.07
C LEU A 75 -9.51 9.33 4.99
N LYS A 76 -9.64 10.20 6.01
CA LYS A 76 -10.55 11.35 5.97
C LYS A 76 -9.97 12.56 5.25
N VAL A 77 -8.65 12.61 5.00
CA VAL A 77 -7.99 13.79 4.43
C VAL A 77 -8.01 13.76 2.91
N ARG A 78 -8.58 14.79 2.26
CA ARG A 78 -8.74 14.89 0.79
C ARG A 78 -8.39 16.27 0.27
N ARG A 79 -7.86 16.36 -0.96
CA ARG A 79 -7.63 17.64 -1.64
C ARG A 79 -8.91 18.13 -2.31
N LEU A 80 -9.28 19.40 -2.10
CA LEU A 80 -10.54 19.96 -2.56
C LEU A 80 -10.72 19.83 -4.07
N ALA A 81 -9.69 20.16 -4.86
CA ALA A 81 -9.75 20.10 -6.33
C ALA A 81 -10.08 18.70 -6.88
N GLY A 82 -9.81 17.63 -6.13
CA GLY A 82 -10.17 16.27 -6.54
C GLY A 82 -11.67 16.02 -6.64
N PHE A 83 -12.50 16.87 -6.07
CA PHE A 83 -13.96 16.78 -6.19
C PHE A 83 -14.50 17.46 -7.45
N LYS A 84 -13.71 18.28 -8.16
CA LYS A 84 -14.13 19.00 -9.38
C LYS A 84 -14.67 18.09 -10.49
N THR A 85 -14.25 16.82 -10.53
CA THR A 85 -14.74 15.85 -11.52
C THR A 85 -16.09 15.21 -11.15
N CYS A 86 -16.60 15.48 -9.95
CA CYS A 86 -17.88 14.94 -9.50
C CYS A 86 -19.02 15.75 -10.12
N CYS A 87 -19.95 15.07 -10.79
CA CYS A 87 -21.15 15.68 -11.33
C CYS A 87 -22.40 14.94 -10.86
N GLU A 88 -23.57 15.54 -11.11
CA GLU A 88 -24.89 15.01 -10.70
C GLU A 88 -25.06 13.52 -11.01
N THR A 89 -24.54 13.06 -12.15
CA THR A 89 -24.77 11.70 -12.63
C THR A 89 -23.71 10.70 -12.17
N HIS A 90 -22.47 11.12 -11.93
CA HIS A 90 -21.37 10.22 -11.55
C HIS A 90 -20.29 10.92 -10.71
N CYS A 91 -20.11 10.47 -9.47
CA CYS A 91 -18.82 10.52 -8.80
C CYS A 91 -18.05 9.26 -9.14
N ALA A 92 -17.65 9.11 -10.41
CA ALA A 92 -16.91 7.93 -10.82
C ALA A 92 -15.53 7.95 -10.18
N VAL A 93 -15.27 6.99 -9.31
CA VAL A 93 -13.92 6.51 -9.02
C VAL A 93 -13.26 6.28 -10.37
N ARG A 94 -12.23 7.06 -10.73
CA ARG A 94 -11.31 6.67 -11.80
C ARG A 94 -10.48 5.48 -11.30
N GLY A 95 -11.15 4.34 -11.13
CA GLY A 95 -10.61 3.12 -10.54
C GLY A 95 -10.58 1.99 -11.56
N LEU A 96 -9.41 1.76 -12.13
CA LEU A 96 -8.84 0.45 -12.48
C LEU A 96 -9.50 -0.44 -13.55
N GLY A 97 -10.61 -0.04 -14.18
CA GLY A 97 -11.40 -0.97 -15.01
C GLY A 97 -11.55 -0.70 -16.52
N GLY A 98 -11.14 0.44 -17.06
CA GLY A 98 -11.45 0.82 -18.46
C GLY A 98 -10.24 1.32 -19.23
N GLY A 99 -9.70 0.48 -20.13
CA GLY A 99 -8.50 0.73 -20.94
C GLY A 99 -8.63 1.84 -22.00
N GLY A 100 -8.76 3.09 -21.55
CA GLY A 100 -8.52 4.29 -22.36
C GLY A 100 -7.36 5.07 -21.74
N GLY A 101 -6.15 4.91 -22.29
CA GLY A 101 -4.96 5.61 -21.82
C GLY A 101 -5.13 7.12 -21.95
N ARG A 102 -5.44 7.79 -20.85
CA ARG A 102 -5.06 9.19 -20.65
C ARG A 102 -3.68 9.19 -20.00
N GLU A 103 -2.83 10.07 -20.52
CA GLU A 103 -1.51 10.40 -19.98
C GLU A 103 -1.62 10.56 -18.45
N ALA A 104 -0.57 10.15 -17.72
CA ALA A 104 -0.53 10.29 -16.27
C ALA A 104 -0.90 11.73 -15.90
N GLU A 105 -2.06 11.92 -15.28
CA GLU A 105 -2.51 13.24 -14.83
C GLU A 105 -1.41 13.83 -13.95
N ASP A 106 -1.10 15.11 -14.19
CA ASP A 106 -0.04 15.78 -13.45
C ASP A 106 -0.41 15.68 -11.97
N PRO A 107 0.48 15.18 -11.09
CA PRO A 107 0.23 15.15 -9.65
C PRO A 107 -0.22 16.51 -9.06
N HIS A 108 0.08 17.59 -9.78
CA HIS A 108 -0.29 18.98 -9.49
C HIS A 108 -1.71 19.38 -9.94
N ASP A 109 -2.41 18.59 -10.77
CA ASP A 109 -3.78 18.90 -11.25
C ASP A 109 -4.83 18.89 -10.12
N LEU A 110 -4.42 18.53 -8.90
CA LEU A 110 -5.24 18.44 -7.70
C LEU A 110 -4.89 19.51 -6.66
N ASP A 111 -4.01 20.46 -7.00
CA ASP A 111 -3.59 21.54 -6.11
C ASP A 111 -4.36 22.83 -6.44
N ILE A 112 -5.03 23.41 -5.45
CA ILE A 112 -5.55 24.77 -5.54
C ILE A 112 -4.43 25.70 -5.08
N SER A 113 -3.91 26.51 -6.01
CA SER A 113 -2.73 27.35 -5.75
C SER A 113 -3.04 28.49 -4.77
N ASP A 114 -2.16 28.70 -3.78
CA ASP A 114 -2.28 29.82 -2.85
C ASP A 114 -1.97 31.16 -3.58
N PRO A 115 -2.94 32.11 -3.60
CA PRO A 115 -2.80 33.38 -4.30
C PRO A 115 -1.69 34.28 -3.74
N PHE A 116 -1.29 34.08 -2.47
CA PHE A 116 -0.21 34.87 -1.87
C PHE A 116 1.15 34.56 -2.51
N TYR A 117 1.41 33.30 -2.86
CA TYR A 117 2.69 32.93 -3.48
C TYR A 117 2.82 33.45 -4.92
N ALA A 118 1.72 33.51 -5.68
CA ALA A 118 1.71 34.03 -7.04
C ALA A 118 2.23 35.48 -7.11
N SER A 119 1.79 36.32 -6.17
CA SER A 119 2.21 37.73 -6.10
C SER A 119 3.68 37.96 -5.73
N SER A 120 4.28 36.99 -5.02
CA SER A 120 5.66 37.13 -4.51
C SER A 120 6.74 36.78 -5.52
N ILE A 121 6.43 35.96 -6.52
CA ILE A 121 7.40 35.44 -7.50
C ILE A 121 7.53 36.38 -8.70
N ALA A 122 6.44 37.03 -9.11
CA ALA A 122 6.44 38.04 -10.15
C ALA A 122 6.56 39.42 -9.49
N GLY A 123 7.81 39.89 -9.27
CA GLY A 123 8.11 41.15 -8.59
C GLY A 123 7.55 42.41 -9.27
N GLY A 124 6.24 42.63 -9.13
CA GLY A 124 5.47 43.73 -9.71
C GLY A 124 4.10 43.32 -10.27
N THR A 125 3.35 42.41 -9.63
CA THR A 125 1.98 42.11 -10.08
C THR A 125 1.09 43.34 -10.00
N THR A 126 0.40 43.67 -11.08
CA THR A 126 -0.58 44.75 -11.09
C THR A 126 -1.81 44.35 -10.27
N ASP A 127 -2.59 45.32 -9.77
CA ASP A 127 -3.86 45.03 -9.08
C ASP A 127 -4.82 44.21 -9.96
N GLU A 128 -4.71 44.35 -11.29
CA GLU A 128 -5.48 43.59 -12.28
C GLU A 128 -5.11 42.11 -12.30
N GLU A 129 -3.82 41.76 -12.30
CA GLU A 129 -3.35 40.37 -12.23
C GLU A 129 -3.75 39.69 -10.91
N LEU A 130 -3.73 40.44 -9.79
CA LEU A 130 -4.22 39.95 -8.50
C LEU A 130 -5.73 39.69 -8.52
N LEU A 131 -6.50 40.53 -9.19
CA LEU A 131 -7.94 40.37 -9.34
C LEU A 131 -8.27 39.12 -10.18
N GLU A 132 -7.56 38.93 -11.30
CA GLU A 132 -7.69 37.76 -12.16
C GLU A 132 -7.32 36.47 -11.41
N ALA A 133 -6.20 36.47 -10.68
CA ALA A 133 -5.79 35.31 -9.88
C ALA A 133 -6.84 34.95 -8.81
N ARG A 134 -7.43 35.96 -8.14
CA ARG A 134 -8.53 35.75 -7.18
C ARG A 134 -9.79 35.21 -7.85
N ALA A 135 -10.14 35.70 -9.04
CA ALA A 135 -11.30 35.22 -9.77
C ALA A 135 -11.14 33.76 -10.20
N LEU A 136 -9.95 33.37 -10.67
CA LEU A 136 -9.62 31.99 -11.00
C LEU A 136 -9.69 31.08 -9.78
N LEU A 137 -9.08 31.50 -8.66
CA LEU A 137 -9.14 30.78 -7.38
C LEU A 137 -10.59 30.58 -6.93
N TYR A 138 -11.40 31.63 -6.96
CA TYR A 138 -12.81 31.56 -6.58
C TYR A 138 -13.57 30.56 -7.46
N SER A 139 -13.36 30.60 -8.78
CA SER A 139 -13.97 29.67 -9.73
C SER A 139 -13.57 28.22 -9.41
N GLU A 140 -12.29 27.97 -9.14
CA GLU A 140 -11.77 26.63 -8.85
C GLU A 140 -12.30 26.07 -7.52
N VAL A 141 -12.32 26.90 -6.46
CA VAL A 141 -12.90 26.53 -5.16
C VAL A 141 -14.40 26.28 -5.30
N SER A 142 -15.13 27.13 -6.04
CA SER A 142 -16.57 26.99 -6.26
C SER A 142 -16.91 25.68 -6.96
N GLU A 143 -16.25 25.38 -8.10
CA GLU A 143 -16.46 24.15 -8.86
C GLU A 143 -16.14 22.90 -8.02
N SER A 144 -15.08 22.97 -7.21
CA SER A 144 -14.68 21.87 -6.34
C SER A 144 -15.68 21.64 -5.19
N CYS A 145 -16.21 22.71 -4.61
CA CYS A 145 -17.26 22.65 -3.59
C CYS A 145 -18.58 22.11 -4.15
N GLU A 146 -18.98 22.53 -5.36
CA GLU A 146 -20.15 21.98 -6.05
C GLU A 146 -20.00 20.47 -6.27
N GLY A 147 -18.83 20.04 -6.76
CA GLY A 147 -18.51 18.63 -6.93
C GLY A 147 -18.54 17.85 -5.60
N LEU A 148 -18.02 18.43 -4.51
CA LEU A 148 -18.06 17.84 -3.18
C LEU A 148 -19.51 17.68 -2.67
N ILE A 149 -20.37 18.67 -2.90
CA ILE A 149 -21.79 18.60 -2.53
C ILE A 149 -22.48 17.48 -3.30
N HIS A 150 -22.24 17.35 -4.61
CA HIS A 150 -22.79 16.25 -5.40
C HIS A 150 -22.32 14.89 -4.90
N PHE A 151 -21.04 14.77 -4.54
CA PHE A 151 -20.49 13.55 -3.94
C PHE A 151 -21.19 13.19 -2.63
N LEU A 152 -21.33 14.14 -1.71
CA LEU A 152 -22.01 13.91 -0.44
C LEU A 152 -23.50 13.59 -0.63
N ALA A 153 -24.18 14.22 -1.59
CA ALA A 153 -25.58 13.93 -1.92
C ALA A 153 -25.77 12.48 -2.42
N GLN A 154 -24.89 12.00 -3.31
CA GLN A 154 -24.92 10.62 -3.78
C GLN A 154 -24.66 9.61 -2.65
N LEU A 155 -23.74 9.92 -1.74
CA LEU A 155 -23.51 9.10 -0.55
C LEU A 155 -24.71 9.13 0.39
N GLN A 156 -25.38 10.26 0.54
CA GLN A 156 -26.59 10.38 1.36
C GLN A 156 -27.73 9.50 0.82
N GLU A 157 -27.94 9.45 -0.49
CA GLU A 157 -28.91 8.54 -1.10
C GLU A 157 -28.54 7.07 -0.85
N THR A 158 -27.26 6.73 -1.01
CA THR A 158 -26.75 5.38 -0.74
C THR A 158 -26.91 4.98 0.73
N ALA A 159 -26.61 5.89 1.65
CA ALA A 159 -26.76 5.70 3.08
C ALA A 159 -28.23 5.44 3.47
N VAL A 160 -29.16 6.23 2.91
CA VAL A 160 -30.61 6.04 3.09
C VAL A 160 -31.06 4.66 2.58
N HIS A 161 -30.59 4.25 1.40
CA HIS A 161 -30.91 2.93 0.86
C HIS A 161 -30.37 1.76 1.70
N ARG A 162 -29.20 1.93 2.33
CA ARG A 162 -28.58 0.92 3.19
C ARG A 162 -29.03 0.97 4.65
N GLY A 163 -29.71 2.04 5.06
CA GLY A 163 -30.11 2.27 6.45
C GLY A 163 -28.95 2.57 7.39
N VAL A 164 -27.88 3.21 6.89
CA VAL A 164 -26.71 3.65 7.66
C VAL A 164 -26.64 5.16 7.73
N SER A 165 -25.81 5.70 8.62
CA SER A 165 -25.58 7.15 8.69
C SER A 165 -24.70 7.65 7.52
N LEU A 166 -24.80 8.94 7.17
CA LEU A 166 -23.94 9.53 6.15
C LEU A 166 -22.45 9.41 6.51
N ALA A 167 -22.09 9.63 7.77
CA ALA A 167 -20.72 9.52 8.27
C ALA A 167 -20.13 8.11 8.05
N GLU A 168 -20.92 7.08 8.30
CA GLU A 168 -20.51 5.69 8.06
C GLU A 168 -20.32 5.41 6.57
N GLU A 169 -21.23 5.88 5.71
CA GLU A 169 -21.13 5.68 4.26
C GLU A 169 -19.96 6.49 3.65
N VAL A 170 -19.69 7.70 4.14
CA VAL A 170 -18.50 8.49 3.78
C VAL A 170 -17.24 7.70 4.14
N THR A 171 -17.13 7.22 5.38
CA THR A 171 -15.96 6.44 5.82
C THR A 171 -15.75 5.19 4.96
N GLU A 172 -16.83 4.45 4.67
CA GLU A 172 -16.75 3.24 3.85
C GLU A 172 -16.39 3.56 2.39
N ASN A 173 -16.95 4.63 1.82
CA ASN A 173 -16.58 5.07 0.48
C ASN A 173 -15.09 5.44 0.42
N LEU A 174 -14.58 6.20 1.40
CA LEU A 174 -13.19 6.64 1.45
C LEU A 174 -12.19 5.47 1.60
N ARG A 175 -12.62 4.31 2.11
CA ARG A 175 -11.81 3.08 2.16
C ARG A 175 -11.63 2.44 0.79
N VAL A 176 -12.65 2.50 -0.07
CA VAL A 176 -12.64 1.85 -1.38
C VAL A 176 -12.25 2.81 -2.51
N ASN A 177 -12.40 4.11 -2.29
CA ASN A 177 -12.28 5.14 -3.31
C ASN A 177 -11.02 5.99 -3.13
N ASP A 178 -10.24 6.12 -4.21
CA ASP A 178 -9.02 6.95 -4.27
C ASP A 178 -9.31 8.40 -4.71
N LEU A 179 -10.59 8.78 -4.82
CA LEU A 179 -11.00 10.14 -5.13
C LEU A 179 -10.28 11.14 -4.21
N ALA A 180 -9.70 12.18 -4.81
CA ALA A 180 -9.08 13.31 -4.12
C ALA A 180 -7.95 12.97 -3.13
N ILE A 181 -7.38 11.76 -3.17
CA ILE A 181 -6.39 11.31 -2.19
C ILE A 181 -4.95 11.73 -2.54
N GLY A 182 -4.67 11.97 -3.83
CA GLY A 182 -3.30 12.24 -4.32
C GLY A 182 -2.34 11.05 -4.19
N GLN A 183 -1.10 11.23 -4.64
CA GLN A 183 -0.08 10.18 -4.48
C GLN A 183 0.30 10.01 -3.01
N GLU A 184 0.31 11.11 -2.27
CA GLU A 184 0.66 11.24 -0.86
C GLU A 184 -0.26 10.40 0.03
N GLY A 185 -1.57 10.48 -0.19
CA GLY A 185 -2.53 9.70 0.58
C GLY A 185 -2.68 8.25 0.11
N ALA A 186 -2.27 7.91 -1.12
CA ALA A 186 -2.14 6.50 -1.52
C ALA A 186 -1.11 5.76 -0.65
N PHE A 187 -0.08 6.46 -0.14
CA PHE A 187 0.85 5.88 0.83
C PHE A 187 0.22 5.62 2.20
N ALA A 188 -0.81 6.36 2.60
CA ALA A 188 -1.52 6.14 3.86
C ALA A 188 -2.31 4.80 3.86
N ARG A 189 -2.59 4.22 2.69
CA ARG A 189 -3.15 2.86 2.60
C ARG A 189 -2.14 1.75 2.88
N ASN A 190 -0.85 2.07 2.95
CA ASN A 190 0.18 1.08 3.23
C ASN A 190 0.60 1.11 4.71
N PRO A 191 0.04 0.22 5.56
CA PRO A 191 0.35 0.19 6.99
C PRO A 191 1.80 -0.15 7.31
N SER A 192 2.62 -0.64 6.36
CA SER A 192 4.06 -0.79 6.58
C SER A 192 4.82 0.53 6.54
N LEU A 193 4.36 1.48 5.72
CA LEU A 193 4.98 2.82 5.60
C LEU A 193 4.49 3.76 6.69
N LEU A 194 3.21 3.70 7.08
CA LEU A 194 2.71 4.43 8.26
C LEU A 194 3.47 4.03 9.54
N ARG A 195 3.79 2.74 9.70
CA ARG A 195 4.66 2.27 10.79
C ARG A 195 6.07 2.87 10.74
N SER A 196 6.61 3.13 9.54
CA SER A 196 7.91 3.78 9.39
C SER A 196 7.89 5.27 9.75
N LEU A 197 6.77 5.96 9.54
CA LEU A 197 6.56 7.36 9.94
C LEU A 197 6.28 7.47 11.44
N ALA A 198 5.44 6.60 12.02
CA ALA A 198 5.22 6.55 13.46
C ALA A 198 6.46 6.09 14.24
N ALA A 199 7.30 5.21 13.66
CA ALA A 199 8.62 4.89 14.19
C ALA A 199 9.54 6.12 14.31
N ARG A 200 9.36 7.16 13.45
CA ARG A 200 10.07 8.44 13.64
C ARG A 200 9.65 9.15 14.94
N ARG A 201 8.42 8.98 15.42
CA ARG A 201 7.89 9.63 16.64
C ARG A 201 8.36 8.92 17.92
N GLN A 202 8.56 7.59 17.89
CA GLN A 202 9.14 6.87 19.04
C GLN A 202 10.66 7.12 19.25
N GLN A 203 11.34 7.72 18.27
CA GLN A 203 12.79 7.99 18.34
C GLN A 203 13.16 9.43 18.75
N SER A 204 12.20 10.30 19.11
CA SER A 204 12.54 11.66 19.58
C SER A 204 12.98 11.65 21.06
N LYS A 205 14.04 10.89 21.34
CA LYS A 205 14.87 11.13 22.52
C LYS A 205 15.28 12.61 22.51
N HIS A 206 15.34 13.24 23.68
CA HIS A 206 15.60 14.67 23.82
C HIS A 206 16.87 15.12 23.08
N ARG A 207 16.91 16.41 22.69
CA ARG A 207 18.03 17.00 21.94
C ARG A 207 19.34 16.77 22.68
N GLY A 208 20.28 16.09 22.05
CA GLY A 208 21.59 15.74 22.63
C GLY A 208 21.76 14.29 23.04
N TYR A 209 20.68 13.51 23.20
CA TYR A 209 20.75 12.10 23.58
C TYR A 209 21.71 11.28 22.72
N TRP A 210 21.65 11.46 21.40
CA TRP A 210 22.46 10.75 20.41
C TRP A 210 23.91 11.25 20.26
N LEU A 211 24.24 12.39 20.88
CA LEU A 211 25.62 12.90 20.92
C LEU A 211 26.45 12.20 22.01
N ASP A 212 25.79 11.59 22.98
CA ASP A 212 26.42 10.83 24.05
C ASP A 212 26.72 9.40 23.61
N MET A 213 27.96 8.95 23.82
CA MET A 213 28.43 7.63 23.42
C MET A 213 27.78 6.52 24.25
N ASP A 214 27.52 6.77 25.54
CA ASP A 214 26.96 5.76 26.45
C ASP A 214 25.52 5.41 26.06
N ASN A 215 24.78 6.41 25.56
CA ASN A 215 23.45 6.22 25.02
C ASN A 215 23.47 5.40 23.72
N VAL A 216 24.44 5.66 22.84
CA VAL A 216 24.61 4.89 21.60
C VAL A 216 25.01 3.45 21.89
N GLU A 217 25.88 3.22 22.86
CA GLU A 217 26.25 1.87 23.32
C GLU A 217 25.02 1.10 23.80
N ARG A 218 24.23 1.69 24.70
CA ARG A 218 23.03 1.05 25.24
C ARG A 218 22.03 0.69 24.15
N GLU A 219 21.73 1.62 23.24
CA GLU A 219 20.80 1.38 22.14
C GLU A 219 21.34 0.34 21.15
N LEU A 220 22.66 0.30 20.94
CA LEU A 220 23.31 -0.71 20.08
C LEU A 220 23.28 -2.11 20.71
N VAL A 221 23.51 -2.24 22.03
CA VAL A 221 23.36 -3.49 22.77
C VAL A 221 21.93 -3.99 22.71
N ALA A 222 20.96 -3.11 23.01
CA ALA A 222 19.53 -3.44 22.92
C ALA A 222 19.13 -3.88 21.51
N TRP A 223 19.68 -3.23 20.48
CA TRP A 223 19.48 -3.62 19.09
C TRP A 223 20.03 -5.02 18.79
N VAL A 224 21.24 -5.33 19.25
CA VAL A 224 21.90 -6.64 19.05
C VAL A 224 21.09 -7.76 19.71
N GLU A 225 20.62 -7.55 20.95
CA GLU A 225 19.76 -8.49 21.66
C GLU A 225 18.41 -8.68 20.96
N LYS A 226 17.77 -7.59 20.54
CA LYS A 226 16.48 -7.60 19.83
C LYS A 226 16.53 -8.34 18.49
N ASN A 227 17.69 -8.40 17.84
CA ASN A 227 17.87 -9.02 16.52
C ASN A 227 18.65 -10.35 16.57
N ASP A 228 18.78 -10.97 17.76
CA ASP A 228 19.49 -12.24 17.99
C ASP A 228 20.91 -12.27 17.40
N ARG A 229 21.65 -11.15 17.53
CA ARG A 229 23.04 -11.02 17.06
C ARG A 229 24.05 -11.27 18.17
N SER A 230 25.28 -11.62 17.78
CA SER A 230 26.37 -11.84 18.73
C SER A 230 26.88 -10.55 19.35
N LEU A 231 26.75 -10.42 20.67
CA LEU A 231 27.37 -9.35 21.46
C LEU A 231 28.89 -9.28 21.21
N GLY A 232 29.43 -8.06 21.09
CA GLY A 232 30.85 -7.84 20.80
C GLY A 232 31.22 -7.87 19.30
N VAL A 233 30.24 -8.05 18.41
CA VAL A 233 30.41 -7.90 16.96
C VAL A 233 29.58 -6.72 16.47
N MET A 234 30.23 -5.74 15.84
CA MET A 234 29.58 -4.56 15.29
C MET A 234 28.69 -4.95 14.11
N PRO A 235 27.36 -4.70 14.17
CA PRO A 235 26.45 -5.01 13.08
C PRO A 235 26.80 -4.27 11.78
N LEU A 236 26.32 -4.80 10.65
CA LEU A 236 26.31 -4.05 9.40
C LEU A 236 25.38 -2.83 9.53
N MET A 237 25.87 -1.66 9.11
CA MET A 237 25.08 -0.42 9.13
C MET A 237 23.80 -0.50 8.30
N GLN A 238 23.79 -1.36 7.28
CA GLN A 238 22.61 -1.60 6.46
C GLN A 238 21.52 -2.30 7.27
N ASP A 239 21.88 -3.28 8.11
CA ASP A 239 20.93 -4.01 8.96
C ASP A 239 20.26 -3.08 9.98
N ILE A 240 21.03 -2.17 10.59
CA ILE A 240 20.51 -1.14 11.52
C ILE A 240 19.55 -0.17 10.79
N LYS A 241 19.86 0.17 9.54
CA LYS A 241 19.01 1.04 8.72
C LYS A 241 17.71 0.34 8.33
N ASP A 242 17.80 -0.92 7.92
CA ASP A 242 16.66 -1.70 7.42
C ASP A 242 15.72 -2.13 8.56
N SER A 243 16.20 -2.21 9.80
CA SER A 243 15.37 -2.43 10.99
C SER A 243 14.53 -1.20 11.40
N GLY A 244 14.65 -0.07 10.70
CA GLY A 244 13.97 1.19 11.03
C GLY A 244 14.64 2.03 12.12
N GLU A 245 15.84 1.65 12.58
CA GLU A 245 16.54 2.31 13.69
C GLU A 245 17.45 3.44 13.18
N TYR A 246 16.84 4.35 12.41
CA TYR A 246 17.54 5.38 11.64
C TYR A 246 18.37 6.32 12.52
N MET A 247 17.88 6.71 13.70
CA MET A 247 18.63 7.61 14.60
C MET A 247 19.89 6.96 15.18
N LEU A 248 19.85 5.65 15.45
CA LEU A 248 21.03 4.88 15.86
C LEU A 248 22.04 4.80 14.70
N PHE A 249 21.58 4.49 13.49
CA PHE A 249 22.42 4.53 12.28
C PHE A 249 23.06 5.92 12.07
N HIS A 250 22.27 6.98 12.19
CA HIS A 250 22.70 8.36 11.95
C HIS A 250 23.70 8.81 13.01
N SER A 251 23.49 8.45 14.27
CA SER A 251 24.39 8.84 15.36
C SER A 251 25.77 8.20 15.23
N ILE A 252 25.81 6.90 14.92
CA ILE A 252 27.06 6.17 14.67
C ILE A 252 27.82 6.80 13.51
N THR A 253 27.15 7.10 12.39
CA THR A 253 27.81 7.63 11.18
C THR A 253 28.23 9.09 11.31
N LYS A 254 27.38 9.95 11.86
CA LYS A 254 27.60 11.41 11.86
C LYS A 254 28.31 11.92 13.10
N TYR A 255 28.00 11.41 14.29
CA TYR A 255 28.50 11.97 15.55
C TYR A 255 29.68 11.19 16.12
N HIS A 256 29.74 9.87 15.92
CA HIS A 256 30.74 9.01 16.58
C HIS A 256 31.83 8.47 15.66
N GLY A 257 32.01 9.07 14.48
CA GLY A 257 33.13 8.75 13.58
C GLY A 257 32.97 7.43 12.82
N GLY A 258 31.74 6.93 12.69
CA GLY A 258 31.41 5.72 11.96
C GLY A 258 31.61 4.42 12.75
N LYS A 259 31.16 3.30 12.15
CA LYS A 259 31.16 1.97 12.78
C LYS A 259 32.54 1.52 13.29
N GLY A 260 33.62 1.91 12.61
CA GLY A 260 34.99 1.55 13.01
C GLY A 260 35.41 2.22 14.32
N SER A 261 35.08 3.51 14.45
CA SER A 261 35.37 4.29 15.65
C SER A 261 34.53 3.82 16.83
N VAL A 262 33.24 3.56 16.60
CA VAL A 262 32.33 3.00 17.62
C VAL A 262 32.79 1.61 18.06
N ALA A 263 33.04 0.69 17.12
CA ALA A 263 33.52 -0.64 17.46
C ALA A 263 34.82 -0.61 18.26
N LYS A 264 35.78 0.24 17.85
CA LYS A 264 37.05 0.41 18.59
C LYS A 264 36.83 0.92 20.02
N ARG A 265 35.92 1.88 20.22
CA ARG A 265 35.59 2.42 21.54
C ARG A 265 34.94 1.38 22.45
N LEU A 266 34.06 0.55 21.88
CA LEU A 266 33.35 -0.51 22.61
C LEU A 266 34.18 -1.79 22.80
N GLY A 267 35.38 -1.88 22.19
CA GLY A 267 36.16 -3.11 22.16
C GLY A 267 35.52 -4.22 21.30
N TRP A 268 34.63 -3.85 20.38
CA TRP A 268 33.93 -4.78 19.50
C TRP A 268 34.72 -5.05 18.23
N THR A 269 34.54 -6.24 17.67
CA THR A 269 35.10 -6.60 16.37
C THR A 269 34.19 -6.12 15.24
N LEU A 270 34.77 -5.68 14.12
CA LEU A 270 33.98 -5.33 12.95
C LEU A 270 33.49 -6.59 12.24
N GLU A 271 32.18 -6.70 12.01
CA GLU A 271 31.64 -7.70 11.11
C GLU A 271 32.24 -7.47 9.71
N LYS A 272 33.08 -8.39 9.27
CA LYS A 272 33.66 -8.35 7.93
C LYS A 272 32.54 -8.64 6.96
N ARG A 273 32.24 -7.68 6.07
CA ARG A 273 31.38 -7.93 4.92
C ARG A 273 31.97 -9.13 4.19
N VAL A 274 31.18 -10.20 4.05
CA VAL A 274 31.57 -11.36 3.27
C VAL A 274 32.07 -10.87 1.92
N GLY A 275 33.36 -11.08 1.66
CA GLY A 275 34.06 -10.46 0.54
C GLY A 275 33.42 -10.83 -0.79
N ARG A 276 33.66 -10.01 -1.84
CA ARG A 276 33.35 -10.43 -3.21
C ARG A 276 34.05 -11.78 -3.45
N GLY A 277 33.28 -12.83 -3.74
CA GLY A 277 33.79 -14.20 -3.84
C GLY A 277 33.34 -15.15 -2.73
N PHE A 278 32.96 -14.66 -1.54
CA PHE A 278 32.65 -15.54 -0.39
C PHE A 278 31.54 -16.55 -0.69
N TRP A 279 30.47 -16.08 -1.33
CA TRP A 279 29.32 -16.91 -1.73
C TRP A 279 29.54 -17.69 -3.03
N HIS A 280 30.69 -17.56 -3.68
CA HIS A 280 31.04 -18.39 -4.84
C HIS A 280 31.72 -19.70 -4.41
N VAL A 281 32.15 -19.79 -3.15
CA VAL A 281 32.76 -20.98 -2.55
C VAL A 281 31.65 -21.86 -1.98
N LYS A 282 31.52 -23.07 -2.51
CA LYS A 282 30.42 -24.00 -2.18
C LYS A 282 30.42 -24.38 -0.70
N GLU A 283 31.59 -24.54 -0.11
CA GLU A 283 31.80 -24.91 1.29
C GLU A 283 31.25 -23.83 2.25
N ASN A 284 31.28 -22.56 1.84
CA ASN A 284 30.73 -21.47 2.63
C ASN A 284 29.21 -21.47 2.63
N ILE A 285 28.60 -21.81 1.48
CA ILE A 285 27.14 -21.98 1.40
C ILE A 285 26.72 -23.19 2.22
N GLN A 286 27.42 -24.32 2.12
CA GLN A 286 27.13 -25.52 2.92
C GLN A 286 27.16 -25.20 4.41
N ARG A 287 28.28 -24.66 4.92
CA ARG A 287 28.41 -24.29 6.34
C ARG A 287 27.32 -23.32 6.82
N ALA A 288 26.93 -22.38 5.96
CA ALA A 288 25.90 -21.41 6.30
C ALA A 288 24.47 -21.98 6.18
N LEU A 289 24.29 -23.07 5.43
CA LEU A 289 23.02 -23.76 5.22
C LEU A 289 22.78 -24.84 6.29
N ASP A 290 23.85 -25.46 6.83
CA ASP A 290 23.79 -26.54 7.84
C ASP A 290 22.81 -26.29 8.99
N PRO A 291 22.75 -25.08 9.63
CA PRO A 291 21.81 -24.82 10.73
C PRO A 291 20.32 -24.81 10.31
N TYR A 292 20.05 -24.81 9.01
CA TYR A 292 18.72 -24.74 8.43
C TYR A 292 18.32 -26.02 7.69
N LEU A 293 19.21 -27.02 7.65
CA LEU A 293 18.88 -28.32 7.09
C LEU A 293 17.95 -29.08 8.04
N ASP A 294 16.96 -29.74 7.46
CA ASP A 294 16.03 -30.62 8.16
C ASP A 294 16.53 -32.05 7.98
N CYS A 295 17.27 -32.55 8.97
CA CYS A 295 17.91 -33.87 8.93
C CYS A 295 17.13 -34.87 9.79
N THR A 296 16.70 -35.97 9.19
CA THR A 296 16.03 -37.09 9.87
C THR A 296 16.93 -38.32 9.85
N GLU A 297 17.02 -39.02 10.98
CA GLU A 297 17.72 -40.31 11.08
C GLU A 297 16.74 -41.44 10.77
N ASP A 298 16.97 -42.15 9.66
CA ASP A 298 16.22 -43.36 9.30
C ASP A 298 17.16 -44.60 9.40
N GLU A 299 16.59 -45.81 9.28
CA GLU A 299 17.36 -47.09 9.29
C GLU A 299 18.45 -47.15 8.19
N ASN A 300 18.39 -46.26 7.18
CA ASN A 300 19.33 -46.17 6.07
C ASN A 300 20.37 -45.03 6.22
N GLY A 301 20.36 -44.29 7.35
CA GLY A 301 21.29 -43.19 7.63
C GLY A 301 20.61 -41.83 7.86
N VAL A 302 21.42 -40.78 7.97
CA VAL A 302 20.95 -39.38 8.12
C VAL A 302 20.57 -38.82 6.76
N GLU A 303 19.30 -38.48 6.59
CA GLU A 303 18.80 -37.86 5.38
C GLU A 303 18.47 -36.38 5.63
N CYS A 304 19.19 -35.48 4.95
CA CYS A 304 18.99 -34.03 5.10
C CYS A 304 18.23 -33.42 3.93
N THR A 305 17.25 -32.58 4.25
CA THR A 305 16.39 -31.87 3.30
C THR A 305 16.75 -30.38 3.27
N ILE A 306 16.90 -29.83 2.06
CA ILE A 306 17.18 -28.39 1.87
C ILE A 306 15.95 -27.54 2.26
N PRO A 307 16.11 -26.43 3.01
CA PRO A 307 15.02 -25.52 3.33
C PRO A 307 14.45 -24.85 2.07
N THR A 308 13.18 -24.47 2.14
CA THR A 308 12.52 -23.74 1.03
C THR A 308 12.98 -22.28 0.99
N LYS A 309 12.87 -21.64 -0.18
CA LYS A 309 13.14 -20.21 -0.36
C LYS A 309 12.38 -19.35 0.66
N SER A 310 11.08 -19.63 0.86
CA SER A 310 10.25 -18.92 1.83
C SER A 310 10.75 -19.08 3.27
N SER A 311 11.16 -20.29 3.66
CA SER A 311 11.69 -20.54 5.01
C SER A 311 13.00 -19.79 5.28
N LEU A 312 13.91 -19.70 4.29
CA LEU A 312 15.13 -18.90 4.43
C LEU A 312 14.82 -17.40 4.53
N ILE A 313 13.84 -16.90 3.76
CA ILE A 313 13.43 -15.49 3.83
C ILE A 313 12.83 -15.15 5.20
N GLU A 314 11.96 -16.02 5.71
CA GLU A 314 11.34 -15.85 7.04
C GLU A 314 12.39 -15.81 8.16
N LYS A 315 13.47 -16.59 8.02
CA LYS A 315 14.64 -16.55 8.91
C LYS A 315 15.64 -15.43 8.61
N GLY A 316 15.28 -14.46 7.76
CA GLY A 316 16.13 -13.31 7.42
C GLY A 316 17.34 -13.62 6.54
N ARG A 317 17.45 -14.84 5.99
CA ARG A 317 18.60 -15.30 5.19
C ARG A 317 18.43 -15.08 3.69
N GLN A 318 18.07 -13.86 3.30
CA GLN A 318 17.99 -13.46 1.89
C GLN A 318 19.35 -13.50 1.17
N ASP A 319 20.44 -13.33 1.93
CA ASP A 319 21.82 -13.50 1.47
C ASP A 319 22.06 -14.91 0.91
N LEU A 320 21.60 -15.95 1.62
CA LEU A 320 21.70 -17.35 1.18
C LEU A 320 20.84 -17.64 -0.03
N VAL A 321 19.62 -17.09 -0.07
CA VAL A 321 18.74 -17.22 -1.25
C VAL A 321 19.44 -16.67 -2.49
N GLY A 322 20.02 -15.47 -2.39
CA GLY A 322 20.78 -14.86 -3.48
C GLY A 322 22.04 -15.65 -3.84
N ALA A 323 22.75 -16.23 -2.86
CA ALA A 323 23.91 -17.08 -3.10
C ALA A 323 23.52 -18.37 -3.85
N ILE A 324 22.46 -19.04 -3.41
CA ILE A 324 21.91 -20.26 -4.02
C ILE A 324 21.45 -20.00 -5.46
N ASP A 325 20.73 -18.91 -5.69
CA ASP A 325 20.24 -18.54 -7.03
C ASP A 325 21.41 -18.29 -8.01
N ARG A 326 22.52 -17.69 -7.55
CA ARG A 326 23.74 -17.50 -8.37
C ARG A 326 24.46 -18.82 -8.70
N LEU A 327 24.35 -19.84 -7.87
CA LEU A 327 24.87 -21.19 -8.13
C LEU A 327 23.92 -22.07 -8.97
N GLY A 328 22.92 -21.46 -9.63
CA GLY A 328 21.98 -22.19 -10.48
C GLY A 328 20.74 -22.70 -9.73
N GLY A 329 20.45 -22.13 -8.55
CA GLY A 329 19.22 -22.33 -7.81
C GLY A 329 19.20 -23.53 -6.87
N PHE A 330 18.13 -23.62 -6.08
CA PHE A 330 17.95 -24.63 -5.02
C PHE A 330 18.10 -26.07 -5.51
N LYS A 331 17.63 -26.37 -6.73
CA LYS A 331 17.75 -27.73 -7.31
C LYS A 331 19.20 -28.12 -7.59
N THR A 332 20.00 -27.18 -8.08
CA THR A 332 21.41 -27.40 -8.39
C THR A 332 22.18 -27.58 -7.10
N VAL A 333 22.01 -26.67 -6.15
CA VAL A 333 22.67 -26.74 -4.82
C VAL A 333 22.28 -28.02 -4.06
N ALA A 334 21.00 -28.41 -4.07
CA ALA A 334 20.55 -29.64 -3.42
C ALA A 334 21.23 -30.88 -4.00
N ARG A 335 21.27 -31.01 -5.34
CA ARG A 335 21.98 -32.10 -6.02
C ARG A 335 23.48 -32.09 -5.69
N ASP A 336 24.08 -30.91 -5.72
CA ASP A 336 25.52 -30.75 -5.51
C ASP A 336 25.95 -31.08 -4.08
N LEU A 337 25.08 -30.83 -3.09
CA LEU A 337 25.28 -31.15 -1.68
C LEU A 337 24.68 -32.52 -1.28
N ASN A 338 24.16 -33.29 -2.23
CA ASN A 338 23.46 -34.55 -1.98
C ASN A 338 22.30 -34.43 -0.96
N LEU A 339 21.58 -33.31 -1.00
CA LEU A 339 20.42 -33.02 -0.17
C LEU A 339 19.13 -33.34 -0.92
N LYS A 340 18.11 -33.83 -0.21
CA LYS A 340 16.77 -33.97 -0.81
C LYS A 340 16.08 -32.61 -0.90
N MET A 341 15.32 -32.42 -1.96
CA MET A 341 14.39 -31.32 -2.04
C MET A 341 13.08 -31.71 -1.38
N ARG A 342 12.61 -30.91 -0.42
CA ARG A 342 11.20 -30.89 -0.09
C ARG A 342 10.50 -30.37 -1.34
N ASN A 343 9.90 -31.25 -2.14
CA ASN A 343 8.91 -30.78 -3.08
C ASN A 343 7.79 -30.26 -2.18
N PRO A 344 7.54 -28.93 -2.10
CA PRO A 344 6.28 -28.51 -1.54
C PRO A 344 5.27 -29.10 -2.52
N GLY A 345 4.61 -30.20 -2.13
CA GLY A 345 3.47 -30.69 -2.87
C GLY A 345 2.59 -29.46 -3.02
N ARG A 346 2.44 -28.96 -4.25
CA ARG A 346 1.62 -27.77 -4.48
C ARG A 346 0.29 -28.10 -3.82
N LYS A 347 -0.07 -27.38 -2.75
CA LYS A 347 -1.34 -27.58 -2.04
C LYS A 347 -2.40 -27.79 -3.12
N ALA A 348 -3.17 -28.86 -3.00
CA ALA A 348 -4.17 -29.20 -3.99
C ALA A 348 -5.05 -27.96 -4.19
N LEU A 349 -4.93 -27.32 -5.34
CA LEU A 349 -5.76 -26.18 -5.71
C LEU A 349 -7.16 -26.75 -5.86
N TYR A 350 -8.09 -26.39 -4.98
CA TYR A 350 -9.45 -26.95 -4.90
C TYR A 350 -9.47 -28.46 -4.55
N PRO A 351 -9.10 -28.83 -3.31
CA PRO A 351 -9.08 -30.24 -2.87
C PRO A 351 -10.48 -30.86 -2.87
N ASP A 352 -11.51 -30.05 -2.64
CA ASP A 352 -12.93 -30.38 -2.72
C ASP A 352 -13.36 -30.84 -4.12
N LEU A 353 -12.74 -30.30 -5.17
CA LEU A 353 -13.04 -30.65 -6.57
C LEU A 353 -12.17 -31.77 -7.12
N GLN A 354 -11.37 -32.42 -6.28
CA GLN A 354 -10.69 -33.66 -6.64
C GLN A 354 -11.68 -34.84 -6.70
N ASP A 355 -12.70 -34.82 -5.84
CA ASP A 355 -13.81 -35.76 -5.90
C ASP A 355 -14.66 -35.54 -7.17
N TRP A 356 -15.06 -36.63 -7.80
CA TRP A 356 -15.78 -36.57 -9.08
C TRP A 356 -17.20 -36.03 -8.92
N ASP A 357 -17.91 -36.44 -7.88
CA ASP A 357 -19.31 -36.09 -7.70
C ASP A 357 -19.46 -34.62 -7.30
N ALA A 358 -18.58 -34.13 -6.42
CA ALA A 358 -18.50 -32.72 -6.08
C ALA A 358 -18.15 -31.84 -7.30
N TYR A 359 -17.15 -32.24 -8.10
CA TYR A 359 -16.81 -31.55 -9.35
C TYR A 359 -17.98 -31.56 -10.34
N LYS A 360 -18.62 -32.71 -10.54
CA LYS A 360 -19.75 -32.89 -11.45
C LYS A 360 -20.91 -31.96 -11.08
N GLN A 361 -21.34 -32.00 -9.82
CA GLN A 361 -22.46 -31.18 -9.33
C GLN A 361 -22.18 -29.69 -9.55
N LYS A 362 -20.95 -29.25 -9.23
CA LYS A 362 -20.55 -27.85 -9.41
C LYS A 362 -20.51 -27.43 -10.87
N LEU A 363 -20.04 -28.31 -11.77
CA LEU A 363 -20.05 -28.06 -13.20
C LEU A 363 -21.48 -27.98 -13.76
N GLU A 364 -22.38 -28.86 -13.32
CA GLU A 364 -23.80 -28.85 -13.73
C GLU A 364 -24.51 -27.57 -13.25
N LEU A 365 -24.30 -27.15 -11.99
CA LEU A 365 -24.83 -25.90 -11.46
C LEU A 365 -24.32 -24.68 -12.22
N TRP A 366 -23.02 -24.64 -12.51
CA TRP A 366 -22.44 -23.56 -13.30
C TRP A 366 -23.02 -23.53 -14.73
N MET A 367 -23.20 -24.70 -15.35
CA MET A 367 -23.82 -24.81 -16.67
C MET A 367 -25.30 -24.38 -16.65
N LEU A 368 -26.06 -24.74 -15.61
CA LEU A 368 -27.45 -24.32 -15.45
C LEU A 368 -27.56 -22.79 -15.40
N ALA A 369 -26.65 -22.12 -14.68
CA ALA A 369 -26.65 -20.67 -14.55
C ALA A 369 -26.21 -19.91 -15.82
N ASN A 370 -25.36 -20.50 -16.66
CA ASN A 370 -24.73 -19.79 -17.78
C ASN A 370 -25.15 -20.28 -19.19
N ASP A 371 -25.64 -21.52 -19.31
CA ASP A 371 -26.02 -22.13 -20.59
C ASP A 371 -26.92 -23.38 -20.39
N GLU A 372 -28.14 -23.16 -19.87
CA GLU A 372 -29.13 -24.21 -19.62
C GLU A 372 -29.39 -25.08 -20.87
N ARG A 373 -29.37 -24.48 -22.07
CA ARG A 373 -29.54 -25.21 -23.34
C ARG A 373 -28.38 -26.17 -23.60
N ALA A 374 -27.14 -25.75 -23.37
CA ALA A 374 -25.99 -26.64 -23.52
C ALA A 374 -25.99 -27.77 -22.49
N LEU A 375 -26.49 -27.53 -21.28
CA LEU A 375 -26.69 -28.60 -20.29
C LEU A 375 -27.71 -29.62 -20.77
N ALA A 376 -28.88 -29.17 -21.26
CA ALA A 376 -29.93 -30.04 -21.79
C ALA A 376 -29.47 -30.87 -23.01
N GLU A 377 -28.63 -30.29 -23.87
CA GLU A 377 -28.01 -31.00 -25.00
C GLU A 377 -26.84 -31.91 -24.61
N GLY A 378 -26.43 -31.90 -23.34
CA GLY A 378 -25.26 -32.61 -22.84
C GLY A 378 -23.99 -32.18 -23.56
N ARG A 379 -23.72 -30.87 -23.64
CA ARG A 379 -22.51 -30.32 -24.30
C ARG A 379 -21.52 -29.77 -23.28
N MET A 380 -20.27 -30.22 -23.37
CA MET A 380 -19.19 -29.72 -22.52
C MET A 380 -18.85 -28.25 -22.84
N PRO A 381 -18.73 -27.36 -21.84
CA PRO A 381 -18.29 -25.98 -22.04
C PRO A 381 -16.85 -25.92 -22.56
N LYS A 382 -16.53 -24.89 -23.35
CA LYS A 382 -15.15 -24.62 -23.79
C LYS A 382 -14.33 -24.15 -22.58
N MET A 383 -13.10 -24.63 -22.44
CA MET A 383 -12.18 -24.17 -21.37
C MET A 383 -11.99 -22.66 -21.35
N ALA A 384 -11.91 -22.04 -22.52
CA ALA A 384 -11.78 -20.58 -22.64
C ALA A 384 -12.95 -19.85 -21.99
N ARG A 385 -14.16 -20.42 -22.07
CA ARG A 385 -15.36 -19.84 -21.47
C ARG A 385 -15.37 -19.96 -19.95
N LEU A 386 -15.02 -21.13 -19.41
CA LEU A 386 -14.86 -21.31 -17.96
C LEU A 386 -13.87 -20.28 -17.39
N PHE A 387 -12.80 -19.99 -18.14
CA PHE A 387 -11.81 -18.98 -17.75
C PHE A 387 -12.37 -17.55 -17.85
N SER A 388 -12.98 -17.17 -18.97
CA SER A 388 -13.48 -15.81 -19.19
C SER A 388 -14.67 -15.42 -18.31
N GLU A 389 -15.49 -16.40 -17.91
CA GLU A 389 -16.65 -16.20 -17.04
C GLU A 389 -16.31 -16.44 -15.55
N GLY A 390 -15.03 -16.48 -15.19
CA GLY A 390 -14.56 -16.48 -13.79
C GLY A 390 -14.62 -17.83 -13.06
N ALA A 391 -15.02 -18.92 -13.70
CA ALA A 391 -15.02 -20.29 -13.15
C ALA A 391 -13.62 -20.94 -13.18
N LEU A 392 -12.65 -20.24 -12.57
CA LEU A 392 -11.25 -20.64 -12.54
C LEU A 392 -11.04 -21.98 -11.81
N ASP A 393 -11.83 -22.24 -10.78
CA ASP A 393 -11.80 -23.48 -10.01
C ASP A 393 -12.16 -24.70 -10.87
N LEU A 394 -13.27 -24.65 -11.60
CA LEU A 394 -13.67 -25.68 -12.55
C LEU A 394 -12.65 -25.80 -13.68
N TYR A 395 -12.11 -24.69 -14.20
CA TYR A 395 -11.05 -24.70 -15.21
C TYR A 395 -9.82 -25.50 -14.72
N PHE A 396 -9.30 -25.16 -13.53
CA PHE A 396 -8.10 -25.81 -13.00
C PHE A 396 -8.37 -27.26 -12.59
N ALA A 397 -9.50 -27.56 -11.95
CA ALA A 397 -9.89 -28.91 -11.57
C ALA A 397 -10.05 -29.83 -12.79
N THR A 398 -10.69 -29.32 -13.86
CA THR A 398 -10.84 -30.04 -15.14
C THR A 398 -9.49 -30.46 -15.70
N LYS A 399 -8.50 -29.55 -15.73
CA LYS A 399 -7.18 -29.81 -16.29
C LYS A 399 -6.32 -30.70 -15.40
N LYS A 400 -6.37 -30.49 -14.08
CA LYS A 400 -5.45 -31.08 -13.11
C LYS A 400 -5.91 -32.44 -12.59
N TYR A 401 -7.18 -32.58 -12.21
CA TYR A 401 -7.69 -33.80 -11.55
C TYR A 401 -8.44 -34.70 -12.53
N HIS A 402 -9.23 -34.11 -13.43
CA HIS A 402 -10.15 -34.88 -14.28
C HIS A 402 -9.64 -35.09 -15.72
N GLY A 403 -8.38 -34.74 -15.98
CA GLY A 403 -7.66 -35.08 -17.21
C GLY A 403 -8.17 -34.38 -18.48
N GLY A 404 -8.79 -33.21 -18.32
CA GLY A 404 -9.22 -32.30 -19.39
C GLY A 404 -10.65 -32.52 -19.88
N CYS A 405 -11.16 -31.56 -20.66
CA CYS A 405 -12.55 -31.57 -21.15
C CYS A 405 -12.95 -32.84 -21.88
N LYS A 406 -12.02 -33.52 -22.56
CA LYS A 406 -12.34 -34.76 -23.29
C LYS A 406 -12.76 -35.86 -22.33
N LYS A 407 -11.95 -36.11 -21.30
CA LYS A 407 -12.23 -37.15 -20.30
C LYS A 407 -13.44 -36.81 -19.45
N VAL A 408 -13.60 -35.53 -19.10
CA VAL A 408 -14.81 -35.07 -18.39
C VAL A 408 -16.06 -35.29 -19.24
N ALA A 409 -16.05 -34.88 -20.52
CA ALA A 409 -17.20 -35.05 -21.40
C ALA A 409 -17.55 -36.54 -21.57
N GLU A 410 -16.56 -37.41 -21.75
CA GLU A 410 -16.74 -38.86 -21.83
C GLU A 410 -17.35 -39.43 -20.55
N LYS A 411 -16.83 -39.04 -19.38
CA LYS A 411 -17.32 -39.49 -18.07
C LYS A 411 -18.72 -38.95 -17.74
N MET A 412 -19.11 -37.80 -18.30
CA MET A 412 -20.44 -37.20 -18.18
C MET A 412 -21.46 -37.73 -19.21
N GLY A 413 -21.02 -38.50 -20.22
CA GLY A 413 -21.86 -38.85 -21.36
C GLY A 413 -22.20 -37.67 -22.27
N TRP A 414 -21.40 -36.60 -22.23
CA TRP A 414 -21.60 -35.37 -22.97
C TRP A 414 -20.91 -35.37 -24.33
N ARG A 415 -21.52 -34.70 -25.31
CA ARG A 415 -20.95 -34.50 -26.65
C ARG A 415 -19.87 -33.44 -26.59
N ARG A 416 -18.73 -33.75 -27.19
CA ARG A 416 -17.68 -32.77 -27.45
C ARG A 416 -18.17 -31.77 -28.51
N ARG A 417 -18.07 -30.47 -28.21
CA ARG A 417 -18.14 -29.44 -29.26
C ARG A 417 -16.98 -29.68 -30.24
N ARG A 418 -17.29 -29.92 -31.51
CA ARG A 418 -16.27 -29.86 -32.57
C ARG A 418 -15.71 -28.42 -32.54
N SER A 419 -14.40 -28.34 -32.45
CA SER A 419 -13.64 -27.10 -32.25
C SER A 419 -13.85 -26.15 -33.40
#